data_AF-A0A947GVK4-F1
#
_entry.id   AF-A0A947GVK4-F1
#
_cell.length_a   1.000
_cell.length_b   1.000
_cell.length_c   1.000
_cell.angle_alpha   90.00
_cell.angle_beta   90.00
_cell.angle_gamma   90.00
#
_symmetry.space_group_name_H-M   'P 1'
#
loop_
_entity.id
_entity.type
_entity.pdbx_description
1 polymer ?
#
loop_
_entity_poly.entity_id
_entity_poly.type
_entity_poly.pdbx_seq_one_letter_code
_entity_poly.pdbx_strand_id
1 'polypeptide(L)'
;MSFAPEELFAAAIAAVAFLAGILFWRARAKRTRSVGLRVDAGPANLRFTCAGCSGKFTHSRRTISAWEKGGRSFFCNACHTKWQSTHASSGHGRGARIITGERPAKSGCLGVFVVLLAIPAVLALAVLQYA
;
A
#
# COMPACT_ATOMS: atom_id res chain seq x y z
N MET A 1 39.08 -25.28 5.04
CA MET A 1 37.91 -25.01 4.19
C MET A 1 38.27 -23.84 3.27
N SER A 2 38.89 -24.13 2.15
CA SER A 2 39.20 -23.15 1.10
C SER A 2 37.94 -22.98 0.26
N PHE A 3 37.20 -21.89 0.47
CA PHE A 3 36.07 -21.54 -0.38
C PHE A 3 36.61 -21.25 -1.79
N ALA A 4 36.12 -22.01 -2.76
CA ALA A 4 36.47 -21.77 -4.15
C ALA A 4 36.00 -20.36 -4.54
N PRO A 5 36.82 -19.58 -5.27
CA PRO A 5 36.50 -18.18 -5.55
C PRO A 5 35.18 -18.02 -6.31
N GLU A 6 34.79 -19.01 -7.12
CA GLU A 6 33.50 -19.07 -7.81
C GLU A 6 32.28 -19.05 -6.89
N GLU A 7 32.35 -19.72 -5.74
CA GLU A 7 31.28 -19.74 -4.73
C GLU A 7 31.11 -18.37 -4.06
N LEU A 8 32.22 -17.66 -3.83
CA LEU A 8 32.18 -16.31 -3.28
C LEU A 8 31.58 -15.30 -4.26
N PHE A 9 31.88 -15.44 -5.55
CA PHE A 9 31.29 -14.59 -6.59
C PHE A 9 29.78 -14.86 -6.74
N ALA A 10 29.36 -16.13 -6.75
CA ALA A 10 27.95 -16.49 -6.83
C ALA A 10 27.15 -15.97 -5.63
N ALA A 11 27.69 -16.13 -4.40
CA ALA A 11 27.08 -15.63 -3.19
C ALA A 11 26.97 -14.10 -3.17
N ALA A 12 28.00 -13.39 -3.63
CA ALA A 12 28.00 -11.93 -3.72
C ALA A 12 26.94 -11.43 -4.70
N ILE A 13 26.83 -12.03 -5.89
CA ILE A 13 25.84 -11.65 -6.90
C ILE A 13 24.42 -11.88 -6.37
N ALA A 14 24.17 -13.02 -5.73
CA ALA A 14 22.87 -13.34 -5.14
C ALA A 14 22.47 -12.33 -4.05
N ALA A 15 23.40 -11.95 -3.16
CA ALA A 15 23.17 -10.97 -2.12
C ALA A 15 22.84 -9.59 -2.70
N VAL A 16 23.58 -9.15 -3.73
CA VAL A 16 23.34 -7.86 -4.40
C VAL A 16 21.99 -7.83 -5.11
N ALA A 17 21.65 -8.89 -5.85
CA ALA A 17 20.35 -9.00 -6.54
C ALA A 17 19.18 -9.01 -5.55
N PHE A 18 19.34 -9.68 -4.41
CA PHE A 18 18.33 -9.72 -3.35
C PHE A 18 18.12 -8.35 -2.69
N LEU A 19 19.22 -7.66 -2.34
CA LEU A 19 19.16 -6.30 -1.81
C LEU A 19 18.55 -5.31 -2.81
N ALA A 20 18.93 -5.41 -4.09
CA ALA A 20 18.35 -4.60 -5.15
C ALA A 20 16.84 -4.86 -5.31
N GLY A 21 16.41 -6.12 -5.26
CA GLY A 21 14.99 -6.51 -5.29
C GLY A 21 14.20 -5.95 -4.11
N ILE A 22 14.75 -6.04 -2.89
CA ILE A 22 14.14 -5.45 -1.69
C ILE A 22 14.02 -3.93 -1.82
N LEU A 23 15.09 -3.25 -2.26
CA LEU A 23 15.09 -1.81 -2.43
C LEU A 23 14.08 -1.38 -3.51
N PHE A 24 14.02 -2.10 -4.63
CA PHE A 24 13.05 -1.87 -5.69
C PHE A 24 11.61 -2.05 -5.20
N TRP A 25 11.33 -3.12 -4.45
CA TRP A 25 10.01 -3.36 -3.87
C TRP A 25 9.62 -2.29 -2.85
N ARG A 26 10.55 -1.88 -1.96
CA ARG A 26 10.33 -0.78 -1.01
C ARG A 26 10.11 0.55 -1.72
N ALA A 27 10.85 0.83 -2.80
CA ALA A 27 10.66 2.03 -3.60
C ALA A 27 9.29 2.03 -4.30
N ARG A 28 8.85 0.89 -4.86
CA ARG A 28 7.54 0.74 -5.49
C ARG A 28 6.39 0.89 -4.48
N ALA A 29 6.53 0.31 -3.29
CA ALA A 29 5.54 0.41 -2.20
C ALA A 29 5.42 1.83 -1.61
N LYS A 30 6.48 2.64 -1.68
CA LYS A 30 6.39 4.09 -1.37
C LYS A 30 5.67 4.84 -2.49
N ARG A 31 5.94 4.48 -3.76
CA ARG A 31 5.34 5.12 -4.95
C ARG A 31 3.82 5.00 -5.01
N THR A 32 3.24 3.91 -4.51
CA THR A 32 1.78 3.74 -4.44
C THR A 32 1.13 4.52 -3.29
N ARG A 33 1.89 4.90 -2.25
CA ARG A 33 1.39 5.78 -1.17
C ARG A 33 1.45 7.27 -1.51
N SER A 34 2.27 7.66 -2.47
CA SER A 34 2.48 9.06 -2.86
C SER A 34 1.43 9.60 -3.85
N VAL A 35 0.38 8.85 -4.20
CA VAL A 35 -0.75 9.35 -5.02
C VAL A 35 -1.71 10.23 -4.19
N GLY A 36 -1.20 10.88 -3.16
CA GLY A 36 -1.85 11.96 -2.42
C GLY A 36 -0.98 13.21 -2.52
N LEU A 37 -0.81 13.73 -3.74
CA LEU A 37 -0.20 15.05 -3.93
C LEU A 37 -1.07 16.03 -3.15
N ARG A 38 -0.57 16.56 -2.02
CA ARG A 38 -1.18 17.71 -1.35
C ARG A 38 -1.12 18.85 -2.35
N VAL A 39 -2.28 19.22 -2.87
CA VAL A 39 -2.38 20.39 -3.74
C VAL A 39 -2.77 21.51 -2.80
N ASP A 40 -1.80 22.37 -2.49
CA ASP A 40 -1.97 23.51 -1.60
C ASP A 40 -2.86 24.61 -2.24
N ALA A 41 -3.18 24.47 -3.53
CA ALA A 41 -4.21 25.24 -4.21
C ALA A 41 -5.56 24.50 -4.20
N GLY A 42 -6.64 25.23 -3.88
CA GLY A 42 -8.01 24.71 -3.99
C GLY A 42 -8.31 24.10 -5.37
N PRO A 43 -9.40 23.34 -5.51
CA PRO A 43 -9.74 22.69 -6.78
C PRO A 43 -9.80 23.73 -7.91
N ALA A 44 -9.07 23.47 -8.99
CA ALA A 44 -8.95 24.39 -10.13
C ALA A 44 -10.31 24.70 -10.79
N ASN A 45 -11.28 23.79 -10.62
CA ASN A 45 -12.66 23.98 -11.06
C ASN A 45 -13.58 23.92 -9.84
N LEU A 46 -14.54 24.85 -9.76
CA LEU A 46 -15.58 24.87 -8.72
C LEU A 46 -16.59 23.73 -8.84
N ARG A 47 -16.52 22.94 -9.92
CA ARG A 47 -17.40 21.81 -10.19
C ARG A 47 -16.62 20.50 -10.25
N PHE A 48 -17.21 19.45 -9.69
CA PHE A 48 -16.71 18.08 -9.75
C PHE A 48 -17.74 17.13 -10.35
N THR A 49 -17.26 16.01 -10.88
CA THR A 49 -18.09 14.93 -11.39
C THR A 49 -18.31 13.89 -10.31
N CYS A 50 -19.56 13.54 -10.02
CA CYS A 50 -19.90 12.51 -9.05
C CYS A 50 -19.47 11.13 -9.55
N ALA A 51 -18.72 10.38 -8.74
CA ALA A 51 -18.29 9.03 -9.09
C ALA A 51 -19.42 7.99 -9.10
N GLY A 52 -20.56 8.29 -8.46
CA GLY A 52 -21.71 7.36 -8.39
C GLY A 52 -22.74 7.56 -9.50
N CYS A 53 -23.05 8.81 -9.86
CA CYS A 53 -24.11 9.15 -10.81
C CYS A 53 -23.64 9.97 -12.01
N SER A 54 -22.32 10.18 -12.16
CA SER A 54 -21.67 10.98 -13.22
C SER A 54 -22.17 12.43 -13.40
N GLY A 55 -23.09 12.91 -12.56
CA GLY A 55 -23.57 14.29 -12.57
C GLY A 55 -22.50 15.30 -12.16
N LYS A 56 -22.59 16.52 -12.67
CA LYS A 56 -21.70 17.65 -12.32
C LYS A 56 -22.29 18.44 -11.15
N PHE A 57 -21.55 18.55 -10.05
CA PHE A 57 -21.97 19.24 -8.83
C PHE A 57 -20.94 20.29 -8.40
N THR A 58 -21.35 21.28 -7.63
CA THR A 58 -20.44 22.26 -7.04
C THR A 58 -19.73 21.70 -5.82
N HIS A 59 -18.46 22.06 -5.65
CA HIS A 59 -17.69 21.68 -4.48
C HIS A 59 -18.34 22.22 -3.20
N SER A 60 -18.68 21.31 -2.29
CA SER A 60 -19.11 21.64 -0.92
C SER A 60 -17.90 21.65 0.02
N ARG A 61 -18.06 22.26 1.20
CA ARG A 61 -17.03 22.25 2.27
C ARG A 61 -16.48 20.85 2.56
N ARG A 62 -17.33 19.81 2.49
CA ARG A 62 -16.92 18.39 2.61
C ARG A 62 -15.92 17.99 1.53
N THR A 63 -16.24 18.28 0.27
CA THR A 63 -15.41 17.89 -0.87
C THR A 63 -14.12 18.69 -0.93
N ILE A 64 -14.14 19.96 -0.49
CA ILE A 64 -12.94 20.80 -0.37
C ILE A 64 -12.00 20.23 0.69
N SER A 65 -12.50 19.91 1.89
CA SER A 65 -11.66 19.29 2.92
C SER A 65 -11.11 17.92 2.50
N ALA A 66 -11.87 17.15 1.71
CA ALA A 66 -11.39 15.89 1.14
C ALA A 66 -10.35 16.12 0.03
N TRP A 67 -10.47 17.18 -0.77
CA TRP A 67 -9.50 17.59 -1.78
C TRP A 67 -8.16 18.00 -1.15
N GLU A 68 -8.19 18.83 -0.10
CA GLU A 68 -7.01 19.23 0.68
C GLU A 68 -6.25 18.02 1.24
N LYS A 69 -6.98 16.94 1.56
CA LYS A 69 -6.41 15.66 2.01
C LYS A 69 -5.88 14.78 0.87
N GLY A 70 -5.95 15.23 -0.38
CA GLY A 70 -5.51 14.50 -1.57
C GLY A 70 -6.58 13.64 -2.24
N GLY A 71 -7.84 13.73 -1.81
CA GLY A 71 -8.96 13.02 -2.43
C GLY A 71 -9.25 13.51 -3.84
N ARG A 72 -9.51 12.58 -4.77
CA ARG A 72 -9.76 12.88 -6.19
C ARG A 72 -11.11 12.40 -6.71
N SER A 73 -11.78 11.49 -5.99
CA SER A 73 -13.13 11.03 -6.29
C SER A 73 -14.11 11.56 -5.25
N PHE A 74 -15.22 12.13 -5.72
CA PHE A 74 -16.23 12.75 -4.86
C PHE A 74 -17.61 12.22 -5.20
N PHE A 75 -18.46 12.13 -4.18
CA PHE A 75 -19.86 11.75 -4.32
C PHE A 75 -20.77 12.95 -4.02
N CYS A 76 -21.84 13.09 -4.80
CA CYS A 76 -22.94 14.00 -4.49
C CYS A 76 -23.64 13.54 -3.20
N ASN A 77 -24.46 14.39 -2.58
CA ASN A 77 -25.10 14.07 -1.29
C ASN A 77 -25.95 12.80 -1.33
N ALA A 78 -26.74 12.59 -2.39
CA ALA A 78 -27.58 11.39 -2.54
C ALA A 78 -26.75 10.10 -2.70
N CYS A 79 -25.68 10.13 -3.52
CA CYS A 79 -24.78 8.98 -3.66
C CYS A 79 -23.98 8.74 -2.38
N HIS A 80 -23.63 9.80 -1.65
CA HIS A 80 -22.86 9.71 -0.42
C HIS A 80 -23.67 9.07 0.72
N THR A 81 -24.96 9.41 0.89
CA THR A 81 -25.82 8.77 1.88
C THR A 81 -26.08 7.29 1.53
N LYS A 82 -26.28 6.97 0.26
CA LYS A 82 -26.40 5.57 -0.20
C LYS A 82 -25.11 4.77 0.03
N TRP A 83 -23.96 5.39 -0.20
CA TRP A 83 -22.66 4.77 0.07
C TRP A 83 -22.49 4.52 1.58
N GLN A 84 -22.83 5.51 2.41
CA GLN A 84 -22.80 5.39 3.86
C GLN A 84 -23.71 4.28 4.36
N SER A 85 -24.95 4.17 3.88
CA SER A 85 -25.85 3.10 4.34
C SER A 85 -25.34 1.71 3.98
N THR A 86 -24.68 1.56 2.82
CA THR A 86 -24.09 0.29 2.37
C THR A 86 -22.82 -0.08 3.16
N HIS A 87 -22.03 0.92 3.55
CA HIS A 87 -20.77 0.73 4.28
C HIS A 87 -20.96 0.76 5.81
N ALA A 88 -22.06 1.31 6.31
CA ALA A 88 -22.42 1.32 7.73
C ALA A 88 -23.03 -0.03 8.18
N SER A 89 -23.78 -0.70 7.30
CA SER A 89 -24.29 -2.06 7.54
C SER A 89 -23.22 -3.13 7.37
N SER A 90 -22.11 -2.80 6.70
CA SER A 90 -20.88 -3.59 6.68
C SER A 90 -20.11 -3.39 7.99
N GLY A 91 -20.67 -3.88 9.10
CA GLY A 91 -20.12 -3.86 10.45
C GLY A 91 -18.80 -4.65 10.60
N HIS A 92 -17.76 -4.24 9.88
CA HIS A 92 -16.38 -4.33 10.30
C HIS A 92 -15.94 -2.92 10.68
N GLY A 93 -16.44 -2.45 11.81
CA GLY A 93 -16.08 -1.16 12.39
C GLY A 93 -14.57 -1.00 12.55
N ARG A 94 -14.02 0.04 11.94
CA ARG A 94 -12.76 0.69 12.35
C ARG A 94 -12.93 2.20 12.30
N GLY A 95 -13.84 2.72 13.13
CA GLY A 95 -14.14 4.15 13.23
C GLY A 95 -14.44 4.67 14.63
N ALA A 96 -14.39 3.83 15.66
CA ALA A 96 -14.44 4.26 17.06
C ALA A 96 -13.39 3.48 17.85
N ARG A 97 -12.13 3.93 17.78
CA ARG A 97 -11.12 3.54 18.77
C ARG A 97 -10.76 4.80 19.55
N ILE A 98 -11.38 4.89 20.72
CA ILE A 98 -10.96 5.74 21.83
C ILE A 98 -9.48 5.45 22.13
N ILE A 99 -8.81 6.50 22.59
CA ILE A 99 -7.42 6.59 23.02
C ILE A 99 -7.08 5.46 24.01
N THR A 100 -6.69 4.28 23.53
CA THR A 100 -5.82 3.33 24.23
C THR A 100 -5.01 2.59 23.17
N GLY A 101 -3.69 2.64 23.33
CA GLY A 101 -2.75 2.26 22.28
C GLY A 101 -2.62 0.75 22.11
N GLU A 102 -3.40 0.14 21.22
CA GLU A 102 -3.13 -1.23 20.76
C GLU A 102 -3.40 -1.39 19.27
N ARG A 103 -2.31 -1.26 18.49
CA ARG A 103 -2.10 -1.40 17.02
C ARG A 103 -3.22 -2.06 16.17
N PRO A 104 -3.55 -1.52 14.98
CA PRO A 104 -4.50 -2.15 14.06
C PRO A 104 -3.91 -3.42 13.43
N ALA A 105 -4.75 -4.47 13.33
CA ALA A 105 -4.45 -5.75 12.70
C ALA A 105 -3.91 -5.55 11.26
N LYS A 106 -2.64 -5.92 11.07
CA LYS A 106 -1.90 -5.83 9.81
C LYS A 106 -2.13 -7.11 9.00
N SER A 107 -2.72 -6.95 7.83
CA SER A 107 -2.90 -8.00 6.82
C SER A 107 -1.55 -8.47 6.25
N GLY A 108 -1.36 -9.80 6.23
CA GLY A 108 -0.77 -10.54 5.11
C GLY A 108 0.60 -10.10 4.58
N CYS A 109 1.64 -10.10 5.41
CA CYS A 109 3.04 -10.05 4.95
C CYS A 109 3.91 -11.20 5.50
N LEU A 110 3.36 -12.01 6.41
CA LEU A 110 4.02 -13.21 6.92
C LEU A 110 4.26 -14.25 5.81
N GLY A 111 3.34 -14.42 4.86
CA GLY A 111 3.53 -15.34 3.74
C GLY A 111 4.71 -14.96 2.84
N VAL A 112 4.91 -13.67 2.59
CA VAL A 112 6.04 -13.19 1.77
C VAL A 112 7.37 -13.34 2.52
N PHE A 113 7.38 -13.13 3.83
CA PHE A 113 8.56 -13.39 4.67
C PHE A 113 8.94 -14.88 4.71
N VAL A 114 7.95 -15.77 4.79
CA VAL A 114 8.18 -17.22 4.77
C VAL A 114 8.80 -17.64 3.43
N VAL A 115 8.27 -17.15 2.30
CA VAL A 115 8.82 -17.48 0.97
C VAL A 115 10.24 -16.91 0.80
N LEU A 116 10.48 -15.67 1.22
CA LEU A 116 11.80 -15.04 1.12
C LEU A 116 12.86 -15.68 2.02
N LEU A 117 12.48 -16.32 3.13
CA LEU A 117 13.41 -17.08 3.98
C LEU A 117 13.55 -18.54 3.53
N ALA A 118 12.46 -19.17 3.05
CA ALA A 118 12.46 -20.57 2.65
C ALA A 118 13.26 -20.79 1.35
N ILE A 119 13.15 -19.91 0.36
CA ILE A 119 13.88 -20.06 -0.91
C ILE A 119 15.41 -20.11 -0.71
N PRO A 120 16.06 -19.14 -0.03
CA PRO A 120 17.50 -19.20 0.19
C PRO A 120 17.91 -20.34 1.15
N ALA A 121 17.08 -20.69 2.13
CA ALA A 121 17.38 -21.79 3.05
C ALA A 121 17.37 -23.16 2.33
N VAL A 122 16.40 -23.41 1.45
CA VAL A 122 16.31 -24.64 0.67
C VAL A 122 17.45 -24.72 -0.35
N LEU A 123 17.80 -23.61 -1.00
CA LEU A 123 18.96 -23.58 -1.90
C LEU A 123 20.27 -23.88 -1.15
N ALA A 124 20.48 -23.28 0.03
CA ALA A 124 21.70 -23.51 0.82
C ALA A 124 21.81 -24.96 1.29
N LEU A 125 20.70 -25.57 1.71
CA LEU A 125 20.68 -26.99 2.10
C LEU A 125 20.91 -27.91 0.90
N ALA A 126 20.35 -27.60 -0.27
CA ALA A 126 20.59 -28.37 -1.49
C ALA A 126 22.07 -28.33 -1.89
N VAL A 127 22.72 -27.16 -1.82
CA VAL A 127 24.16 -27.01 -2.11
C VAL A 127 25.01 -27.77 -1.10
N LEU A 128 24.68 -27.70 0.19
CA LEU A 128 25.39 -28.45 1.24
C LEU A 128 25.22 -29.97 1.14
N GLN A 129 24.15 -30.45 0.50
CA GLN A 129 23.92 -31.88 0.25
C GLN A 129 24.58 -32.37 -1.05
N TYR A 130 24.95 -31.45 -1.96
CA TYR A 130 25.54 -31.76 -3.26
C TYR A 130 27.05 -31.44 -3.35
N ALA A 131 27.63 -30.86 -2.30
CA ALA A 131 29.05 -30.62 -2.09
C ALA A 131 29.63 -31.65 -1.11
#